data_AF-A0ABD6DW47-F1
#
_entry.id   AF-A0ABD6DW47-F1
#
_cell.length_a   1.000
_cell.length_b   1.000
_cell.length_c   1.000
_cell.angle_alpha   90.00
_cell.angle_beta   90.00
_cell.angle_gamma   90.00
#
_symmetry.space_group_name_H-M   'P 1'
#
loop_
_entity.id
_entity.type
_entity.pdbx_description
1 polymer ?
#
loop_
_entity_poly.entity_id
_entity_poly.type
_entity_poly.pdbx_seq_one_letter_code
_entity_poly.pdbx_strand_id
1 'polypeptide(L)'
;MRRALLTLLGSGLLLVAAALVGLAGVPDDAPTGLLVACLGVAGGTFVVAGRRERVAVGSRSVEWHVFAGVGDLALALAMLSTTVPELLGGSAAATSAVVGSAAGALGALALAFIGVDYLRGGVHLDVDVVR
;
A
#
# COMPACT_ATOMS: atom_id res chain seq x y z
N MET A 1 8.75 -15.43 0.18
CA MET A 1 8.76 -14.63 -1.07
C MET A 1 10.15 -14.04 -1.27
N ARG A 2 10.71 -14.00 -2.48
CA ARG A 2 12.04 -13.40 -2.69
C ARG A 2 11.97 -11.89 -2.45
N ARG A 3 12.84 -11.31 -1.63
CA ARG A 3 12.92 -9.85 -1.34
C ARG A 3 13.00 -8.96 -2.60
N ALA A 4 13.44 -9.54 -3.72
CA ALA A 4 13.36 -8.94 -5.05
C ALA A 4 11.92 -8.58 -5.49
N LEU A 5 10.90 -9.36 -5.10
CA LEU A 5 9.50 -9.07 -5.37
C LEU A 5 9.02 -7.82 -4.65
N LEU A 6 9.43 -7.62 -3.38
CA LEU A 6 9.11 -6.39 -2.64
C LEU A 6 9.75 -5.18 -3.30
N THR A 7 11.01 -5.32 -3.74
CA THR A 7 11.69 -4.24 -4.47
C THR A 7 11.00 -3.93 -5.79
N LEU A 8 10.60 -4.96 -6.54
CA LEU A 8 9.89 -4.83 -7.81
C LEU A 8 8.52 -4.17 -7.61
N LEU A 9 7.74 -4.66 -6.64
CA LEU A 9 6.43 -4.12 -6.29
C LEU A 9 6.57 -2.65 -5.87
N GLY A 10 7.49 -2.35 -4.96
CA GLY A 10 7.72 -0.99 -4.49
C GLY A 10 8.15 -0.04 -5.62
N SER A 11 9.05 -0.48 -6.48
CA SER A 11 9.49 0.30 -7.65
C SER A 11 8.33 0.53 -8.62
N GLY A 12 7.51 -0.49 -8.85
CA GLY A 12 6.30 -0.38 -9.69
C GLY A 12 5.31 0.65 -9.13
N LEU A 13 5.04 0.62 -7.82
CA LEU A 13 4.14 1.59 -7.17
C LEU A 13 4.67 3.02 -7.26
N LEU A 14 5.98 3.22 -7.09
CA LEU A 14 6.61 4.53 -7.29
C LEU A 14 6.48 5.01 -8.75
N LEU A 15 6.69 4.12 -9.72
CA LEU A 15 6.51 4.44 -11.13
C LEU A 15 5.06 4.83 -11.45
N VAL A 16 4.08 4.12 -10.89
CA VAL A 16 2.66 4.45 -11.05
C VAL A 16 2.35 5.82 -10.44
N ALA A 17 2.80 6.08 -9.20
CA ALA A 17 2.60 7.38 -8.56
C ALA A 17 3.22 8.51 -9.36
N ALA A 18 4.47 8.33 -9.84
CA ALA A 18 5.16 9.32 -10.66
C ALA A 18 4.48 9.51 -12.03
N ALA A 19 3.97 8.44 -12.65
CA ALA A 19 3.25 8.52 -13.92
C ALA A 19 1.92 9.27 -13.77
N LEU A 20 1.17 9.02 -12.70
CA LEU A 20 -0.07 9.75 -12.40
C LEU A 20 0.21 11.26 -12.31
N VAL A 21 1.22 11.66 -11.52
CA VAL A 21 1.57 13.08 -11.38
C VAL A 21 2.13 13.67 -12.68
N GLY A 22 3.01 12.93 -13.37
CA GLY A 22 3.68 13.42 -14.58
C GLY A 22 2.76 13.54 -15.79
N LEU A 23 1.76 12.66 -15.91
CA LEU A 23 0.84 12.63 -17.05
C LEU A 23 -0.47 13.38 -16.78
N ALA A 24 -1.04 13.26 -15.58
CA ALA A 24 -2.31 13.88 -15.23
C ALA A 24 -2.16 15.21 -14.48
N GLY A 25 -0.95 15.57 -14.05
CA GLY A 25 -0.69 16.76 -13.24
C GLY A 25 -0.82 16.51 -11.74
N VAL A 26 -0.65 17.57 -10.95
CA VAL A 26 -0.83 17.51 -9.50
C VAL A 26 -2.33 17.38 -9.19
N PRO A 27 -2.74 16.42 -8.35
CA PRO A 27 -4.15 16.27 -7.99
C PRO A 27 -4.69 17.51 -7.27
N ASP A 28 -5.84 18.00 -7.73
CA ASP A 28 -6.55 19.12 -7.11
C ASP A 28 -7.65 18.64 -6.13
N ASP A 29 -7.99 17.34 -6.15
CA ASP A 29 -8.96 16.72 -5.27
C ASP A 29 -8.30 15.84 -4.19
N ALA A 30 -8.87 15.88 -2.99
CA ALA A 30 -8.33 15.15 -1.84
C ALA A 30 -8.26 13.62 -2.02
N PRO A 31 -9.26 12.92 -2.61
CA PRO A 31 -9.18 11.48 -2.85
C PRO A 31 -7.99 11.08 -3.71
N THR A 32 -7.80 11.74 -4.86
CA THR A 32 -6.68 11.45 -5.78
C THR A 32 -5.35 11.86 -5.16
N GLY A 33 -5.29 12.99 -4.46
CA GLY A 33 -4.10 13.41 -3.72
C GLY A 33 -3.67 12.37 -2.68
N LEU A 34 -4.63 11.83 -1.91
CA LEU A 34 -4.38 10.79 -0.92
C LEU A 34 -3.93 9.48 -1.57
N LEU A 35 -4.57 9.07 -2.67
CA LEU A 35 -4.17 7.90 -3.46
C LEU A 35 -2.70 7.97 -3.87
N VAL A 36 -2.30 9.08 -4.50
CA VAL A 36 -0.93 9.29 -5.00
C VAL A 36 0.08 9.30 -3.85
N ALA A 37 -0.23 10.01 -2.76
CA ALA A 37 0.63 10.07 -1.59
C ALA A 37 0.83 8.68 -0.96
N CYS A 38 -0.25 7.92 -0.78
CA CYS A 38 -0.21 6.56 -0.24
C CYS A 38 0.55 5.59 -1.14
N LEU A 39 0.39 5.67 -2.48
CA LEU A 39 1.18 4.89 -3.42
C LEU A 39 2.67 5.20 -3.32
N GLY A 40 3.02 6.49 -3.18
CA GLY A 40 4.40 6.92 -2.97
C GLY A 40 5.00 6.35 -1.68
N VAL A 41 4.27 6.44 -0.57
CA VAL A 41 4.69 5.89 0.72
C VAL A 41 4.85 4.37 0.63
N ALA A 42 3.85 3.67 0.11
CA ALA A 42 3.89 2.22 -0.04
C ALA A 42 5.07 1.77 -0.92
N GLY A 43 5.25 2.44 -2.06
CA GLY A 43 6.35 2.16 -2.97
C GLY A 43 7.72 2.33 -2.30
N GLY A 44 7.91 3.44 -1.59
CA GLY A 44 9.14 3.72 -0.85
C GLY A 44 9.42 2.67 0.24
N THR A 45 8.42 2.33 1.06
CA THR A 45 8.62 1.38 2.15
C THR A 45 8.85 -0.05 1.65
N PHE A 46 8.19 -0.49 0.58
CA PHE A 46 8.46 -1.80 -0.03
C PHE A 46 9.84 -1.89 -0.67
N VAL A 47 10.33 -0.81 -1.31
CA VAL A 47 11.71 -0.78 -1.80
C VAL A 47 12.70 -0.91 -0.64
N VAL A 48 12.46 -0.19 0.47
CA VAL A 48 13.30 -0.29 1.67
C VAL A 48 13.26 -1.72 2.23
N ALA A 49 12.07 -2.29 2.42
CA ALA A 49 11.87 -3.65 2.92
C ALA A 49 12.54 -4.72 2.03
N GLY A 50 12.50 -4.53 0.70
CA GLY A 50 13.11 -5.44 -0.26
C GLY A 50 14.63 -5.35 -0.34
N ARG A 51 15.23 -4.22 0.02
CA ARG A 51 16.68 -3.97 -0.12
C ARG A 51 17.46 -3.99 1.18
N ARG A 52 16.81 -3.77 2.32
CA ARG A 52 17.44 -3.68 3.63
C ARG A 52 16.75 -4.63 4.60
N GLU A 53 17.54 -5.47 5.25
CA GLU A 53 17.04 -6.36 6.30
C GLU A 53 16.71 -5.59 7.58
N ARG A 54 17.60 -4.67 7.96
CA ARG A 54 17.40 -3.73 9.06
C ARG A 54 17.76 -2.34 8.62
N VAL A 55 17.01 -1.36 9.09
CA VAL A 55 17.26 0.07 8.87
C VAL A 55 17.43 0.74 10.22
N ALA A 56 18.55 1.45 10.40
CA ALA A 56 18.74 2.30 11.56
C ALA A 56 17.91 3.56 11.39
N VAL A 57 16.94 3.77 12.29
CA VAL A 57 16.09 4.95 12.36
C VAL A 57 16.37 5.62 13.72
N GLY A 58 17.23 6.65 13.71
CA GLY A 58 17.73 7.26 14.92
C GLY A 58 18.54 6.26 15.76
N SER A 59 18.14 6.05 17.02
CA SER A 59 18.77 5.10 17.94
C SER A 59 18.22 3.67 17.85
N ARG A 60 17.21 3.42 17.01
CA ARG A 60 16.53 2.12 16.90
C ARG A 60 16.86 1.42 15.59
N SER A 61 17.00 0.10 15.65
CA SER A 61 17.07 -0.76 14.46
C SER A 61 15.67 -1.28 14.16
N VAL A 62 15.13 -0.91 13.01
CA VAL A 62 13.80 -1.34 12.55
C VAL A 62 13.96 -2.44 11.51
N GLU A 63 13.25 -3.54 11.70
CA GLU A 63 13.25 -4.71 10.79
C GLU A 63 12.48 -4.44 9.49
N TRP A 64 12.85 -5.14 8.43
CA TRP A 64 12.24 -5.02 7.10
C TRP A 64 10.72 -5.20 7.09
N HIS A 65 10.19 -6.11 7.92
CA HIS A 65 8.75 -6.43 7.95
C HIS A 65 7.92 -5.24 8.44
N VAL A 66 8.49 -4.37 9.28
CA VAL A 66 7.81 -3.14 9.73
C VAL A 66 7.60 -2.21 8.54
N PHE A 67 8.59 -2.05 7.67
CA PHE A 67 8.44 -1.24 6.45
C PHE A 67 7.43 -1.86 5.47
N ALA A 68 7.47 -3.20 5.30
CA ALA A 68 6.48 -3.89 4.49
C ALA A 68 5.06 -3.64 5.03
N GLY A 69 4.85 -3.76 6.34
CA GLY A 69 3.55 -3.55 6.96
C GLY A 69 3.04 -2.10 6.88
N VAL A 70 3.93 -1.10 6.99
CA VAL A 70 3.58 0.30 6.68
C VAL A 70 3.16 0.45 5.22
N GLY A 71 3.83 -0.25 4.31
CA GLY A 71 3.46 -0.26 2.89
C GLY A 71 2.08 -0.86 2.62
N ASP A 72 1.77 -1.98 3.28
CA ASP A 72 0.45 -2.61 3.19
C ASP A 72 -0.66 -1.70 3.74
N LEU A 73 -0.42 -1.03 4.87
CA LEU A 73 -1.36 -0.04 5.41
C LEU A 73 -1.55 1.16 4.49
N ALA A 74 -0.48 1.66 3.89
CA ALA A 74 -0.57 2.74 2.91
C ALA A 74 -1.36 2.30 1.67
N LEU A 75 -1.16 1.08 1.16
CA LEU A 75 -1.99 0.52 0.08
C LEU A 75 -3.46 0.36 0.47
N ALA A 76 -3.73 -0.09 1.69
CA ALA A 76 -5.10 -0.18 2.18
C ALA A 76 -5.79 1.19 2.16
N LEU A 77 -5.11 2.23 2.62
CA LEU A 77 -5.60 3.61 2.57
C LEU A 77 -5.78 4.12 1.13
N ALA A 78 -4.82 3.81 0.25
CA ALA A 78 -4.91 4.12 -1.18
C ALA A 78 -6.19 3.51 -1.79
N MET A 79 -6.47 2.23 -1.52
CA MET A 79 -7.67 1.55 -2.02
C MET A 79 -8.96 2.13 -1.42
N LEU A 80 -8.97 2.45 -0.13
CA LEU A 80 -10.15 3.06 0.51
C LEU A 80 -10.43 4.47 -0.01
N SER A 81 -9.38 5.22 -0.37
CA SER A 81 -9.52 6.59 -0.88
C SER A 81 -10.34 6.68 -2.17
N THR A 82 -10.35 5.62 -2.98
CA THR A 82 -11.12 5.55 -4.24
C THR A 82 -12.43 4.79 -4.11
N THR A 83 -12.43 3.67 -3.37
CA THR A 83 -13.60 2.80 -3.24
C THR A 83 -14.71 3.38 -2.36
N VAL A 84 -14.36 4.12 -1.30
CA VAL A 84 -15.36 4.72 -0.40
C VAL A 84 -16.17 5.82 -1.09
N PRO A 85 -15.55 6.80 -1.79
CA PRO A 85 -16.32 7.79 -2.56
C PRO A 85 -17.19 7.16 -3.64
N GLU A 86 -16.73 6.09 -4.30
CA GLU A 86 -17.51 5.39 -5.33
C GLU A 86 -18.77 4.73 -4.75
N LEU A 87 -18.68 4.12 -3.57
CA LEU A 87 -19.83 3.53 -2.86
C LEU A 87 -20.80 4.59 -2.32
N LEU A 88 -20.27 5.70 -1.79
CA LEU A 88 -21.08 6.77 -1.20
C LEU A 88 -21.72 7.70 -2.24
N GLY A 89 -21.07 7.87 -3.39
CA GLY A 89 -21.51 8.75 -4.46
C GLY A 89 -22.83 8.32 -5.13
N GLY A 90 -23.38 7.16 -4.73
CA GLY A 90 -24.71 6.72 -5.15
C GLY A 90 -24.87 6.69 -6.66
N SER A 91 -23.77 6.49 -7.40
CA SER A 91 -23.86 6.40 -8.85
C SER A 91 -24.77 5.21 -9.17
N ALA A 92 -25.60 5.35 -10.22
CA ALA A 92 -26.33 4.26 -10.82
C ALA A 92 -25.34 3.27 -11.46
N ALA A 93 -24.47 2.71 -10.63
CA ALA A 93 -23.34 1.91 -11.02
C ALA A 93 -23.89 0.58 -11.50
N ALA A 94 -23.54 0.22 -12.72
CA ALA A 94 -23.69 -1.15 -13.19
C ALA A 94 -23.17 -2.10 -12.11
N THR A 95 -23.80 -3.25 -11.92
CA THR A 95 -23.44 -4.24 -10.87
C THR A 95 -21.94 -4.50 -10.79
N SER A 96 -21.22 -4.39 -11.91
CA SER A 96 -19.76 -4.48 -12.00
C SER A 96 -19.00 -3.44 -11.16
N ALA A 97 -19.44 -2.19 -11.10
CA ALA A 97 -18.77 -1.15 -10.30
C ALA A 97 -18.94 -1.40 -8.81
N VAL A 98 -20.15 -1.76 -8.36
CA VAL A 98 -20.41 -2.13 -6.95
C VAL A 98 -19.57 -3.35 -6.54
N VAL A 99 -19.49 -4.37 -7.40
CA VAL A 99 -18.64 -5.55 -7.15
C VAL A 99 -17.16 -5.15 -7.08
N GLY A 100 -16.70 -4.25 -7.96
CA GLY A 100 -15.34 -3.72 -7.97
C GLY A 100 -14.99 -2.99 -6.67
N SER A 101 -15.84 -2.05 -6.24
CA SER A 101 -15.61 -1.29 -5.01
C SER A 101 -15.67 -2.19 -3.76
N ALA A 102 -16.58 -3.17 -3.73
CA ALA A 102 -16.67 -4.13 -2.63
C ALA A 102 -15.42 -5.04 -2.57
N ALA A 103 -14.96 -5.55 -3.71
CA ALA A 103 -13.72 -6.31 -3.79
C ALA A 103 -12.51 -5.46 -3.37
N GLY A 104 -12.48 -4.20 -3.78
CA GLY A 104 -11.45 -3.24 -3.37
C GLY A 104 -11.45 -2.98 -1.86
N ALA A 105 -12.62 -2.80 -1.24
CA ALA A 105 -12.75 -2.64 0.21
C ALA A 105 -12.29 -3.90 0.97
N LEU A 106 -12.65 -5.09 0.49
CA LEU A 106 -12.18 -6.36 1.07
C LEU A 106 -10.66 -6.51 0.92
N GLY A 107 -10.11 -6.16 -0.23
CA GLY A 107 -8.66 -6.13 -0.47
C GLY A 107 -7.95 -5.16 0.47
N ALA A 108 -8.52 -3.98 0.69
CA ALA A 108 -7.99 -2.99 1.64
C ALA A 108 -7.99 -3.53 3.08
N LEU A 109 -9.06 -4.21 3.50
CA LEU A 109 -9.11 -4.84 4.83
C LEU A 109 -8.07 -5.95 4.98
N ALA A 110 -7.88 -6.77 3.94
CA ALA A 110 -6.85 -7.81 3.95
C ALA A 110 -5.45 -7.21 4.07
N LEU A 111 -5.15 -6.16 3.30
CA LEU A 111 -3.88 -5.42 3.40
C LEU A 111 -3.69 -4.77 4.76
N ALA A 112 -4.74 -4.17 5.33
CA ALA A 112 -4.66 -3.58 6.65
C ALA A 112 -4.38 -4.63 7.73
N PHE A 113 -4.98 -5.82 7.63
CA PHE A 113 -4.70 -6.93 8.51
C PHE A 113 -3.25 -7.40 8.40
N ILE A 114 -2.76 -7.62 7.17
CA ILE A 114 -1.36 -8.00 6.89
C ILE A 114 -0.41 -6.96 7.49
N GLY A 115 -0.66 -5.68 7.23
CA GLY A 115 0.19 -4.60 7.70
C GLY A 115 0.24 -4.51 9.22
N VAL A 116 -0.91 -4.61 9.90
CA VAL A 116 -0.96 -4.64 11.38
C VAL A 116 -0.23 -5.86 11.94
N ASP A 117 -0.37 -7.03 11.31
CA ASP A 117 0.32 -8.24 11.77
C ASP A 117 1.84 -8.10 11.64
N TYR A 118 2.32 -7.58 10.51
CA TYR A 118 3.74 -7.30 10.29
C TYR A 118 4.29 -6.26 11.26
N LEU A 119 3.51 -5.23 11.62
CA LEU A 119 3.90 -4.26 12.66
C LEU A 119 3.99 -4.90 14.05
N ARG A 120 3.23 -5.96 14.31
CA ARG A 120 3.26 -6.73 15.57
C ARG A 120 4.33 -7.81 15.59
N GLY A 121 5.10 -7.96 14.51
CA GLY A 121 6.17 -8.95 14.40
C GLY A 121 5.76 -10.25 13.73
N GLY A 122 4.65 -10.28 12.98
CA GLY A 122 4.25 -11.46 12.19
C GLY A 122 3.69 -12.60 13.03
N VAL A 123 2.69 -12.30 13.89
CA VAL A 123 2.08 -13.30 14.78
C VAL A 123 1.31 -14.36 13.98
N HIS A 124 0.70 -13.96 12.86
CA HIS A 124 -0.09 -14.84 11.99
C HIS A 124 0.63 -15.14 10.67
N LEU A 125 1.44 -14.21 10.17
CA LEU A 125 2.22 -14.34 8.96
C LEU A 125 3.69 -14.46 9.29
N ASP A 126 4.28 -15.61 8.95
CA ASP A 126 5.68 -15.90 9.22
C ASP A 126 6.61 -14.90 8.50
N VAL A 127 7.33 -14.12 9.30
CA VAL A 127 8.32 -13.12 8.85
C VAL A 127 9.74 -13.69 8.78
N ASP A 128 9.99 -14.87 9.35
CA ASP A 128 11.32 -15.48 9.44
C ASP A 128 11.66 -16.35 8.22
N VAL A 129 10.63 -16.86 7.51
CA VAL A 129 10.79 -17.63 6.26
C VAL A 129 11.29 -16.78 5.07
N VAL A 130 11.37 -15.45 5.24
CA VAL A 130 11.80 -14.50 4.19
C VAL A 130 13.29 -14.14 4.30
N ARG A 131 14.07 -14.86 5.11
CA ARG A 131 15.53 -14.68 5.19
C ARG A 131 16.24 -14.89 3.86
#